data_AF-A0A922VET8-F1
#
_entry.id   AF-A0A922VET8-F1
#
_cell.length_a   1.000
_cell.length_b   1.000
_cell.length_c   1.000
_cell.angle_alpha   90.00
_cell.angle_beta   90.00
_cell.angle_gamma   90.00
#
_symmetry.space_group_name_H-M   'P 1'
#
loop_
_entity.id
_entity.type
_entity.pdbx_description
1 polymer ?
#
loop_
_entity_poly.entity_id
_entity_poly.type
_entity_poly.pdbx_seq_one_letter_code
_entity_poly.pdbx_strand_id
1 'polypeptide(L)'
;MEGKLREPLRELAECSLPAALEAMGERWSFLILRAAFNGLFHFEEFQSELGIARNILANRLARLVEHGILMREAMADDRRKIEYRLTEKGAALLPTMVALRQWGERWETGVVATPVLVDERDRRPIRQVEVHGWDGRVLRKGDLVWALPEEVASAVDPA
;
A
#
# COMPACT_ATOMS: atom_id res chain seq x y z
N MET A 1 24.27 -28.85 12.56
CA MET A 1 23.90 -27.42 12.61
C MET A 1 22.86 -27.20 11.53
N GLU A 2 21.59 -27.40 11.87
CA GLU A 2 20.44 -27.09 11.00
C GLU A 2 20.60 -25.67 10.46
N GLY A 3 20.64 -25.51 9.14
CA GLY A 3 20.69 -24.20 8.51
C GLY A 3 19.39 -23.46 8.79
N LYS A 4 19.47 -22.28 9.40
CA LYS A 4 18.30 -21.38 9.53
C LYS A 4 17.66 -21.23 8.14
N LEU A 5 16.39 -21.61 8.01
CA LEU A 5 15.62 -21.41 6.79
C LEU A 5 15.69 -19.94 6.38
N ARG A 6 15.94 -19.68 5.10
CA ARG A 6 16.00 -18.34 4.51
C ARG A 6 15.09 -18.32 3.29
N GLU A 7 14.38 -17.22 3.08
CA GLU A 7 13.65 -16.97 1.84
C GLU A 7 14.58 -17.12 0.62
N PRO A 8 14.25 -17.98 -0.35
CA PRO A 8 15.04 -18.15 -1.57
C PRO A 8 14.85 -16.94 -2.50
N LEU A 9 15.79 -15.99 -2.44
CA LEU A 9 15.69 -14.73 -3.21
C LEU A 9 15.75 -14.88 -4.75
N ARG A 10 16.11 -16.06 -5.27
CA ARG A 10 16.17 -16.33 -6.73
C ARG A 10 14.85 -16.84 -7.30
N GLU A 11 13.95 -17.34 -6.45
CA GLU A 11 12.70 -17.97 -6.85
C GLU A 11 11.54 -17.00 -6.54
N LEU A 12 11.33 -16.07 -7.45
CA LEU A 12 10.31 -15.00 -7.32
C LEU A 12 8.86 -15.54 -7.26
N ALA A 13 8.64 -16.81 -7.61
CA ALA A 13 7.32 -17.41 -7.78
C ALA A 13 6.56 -17.63 -6.44
N GLU A 14 7.26 -17.73 -5.32
CA GLU A 14 6.65 -17.96 -3.99
C GLU A 14 6.61 -16.70 -3.12
N CYS A 15 7.30 -15.63 -3.54
CA CYS A 15 7.30 -14.35 -2.85
C CYS A 15 6.25 -13.41 -3.46
N SER A 16 5.29 -12.94 -2.67
CA SER A 16 4.29 -11.97 -3.15
C SER A 16 4.86 -10.55 -3.27
N LEU A 17 6.06 -10.28 -2.76
CA LEU A 17 6.67 -8.94 -2.80
C LEU A 17 7.02 -8.50 -4.23
N PRO A 18 7.67 -9.30 -5.09
CA PRO A 18 7.84 -8.98 -6.51
C PRO A 18 6.52 -8.68 -7.22
N ALA A 19 5.48 -9.50 -7.02
CA ALA A 19 4.16 -9.27 -7.60
C ALA A 19 3.52 -7.97 -7.09
N ALA A 20 3.68 -7.66 -5.80
CA ALA A 20 3.24 -6.40 -5.23
C ALA A 20 4.05 -5.22 -5.81
N LEU A 21 5.36 -5.34 -5.99
CA LEU A 21 6.21 -4.31 -6.59
C LEU A 21 5.92 -4.11 -8.08
N GLU A 22 5.56 -5.15 -8.81
CA GLU A 22 5.17 -5.07 -10.21
C GLU A 22 3.80 -4.40 -10.36
N ALA A 23 2.83 -4.80 -9.52
CA ALA A 23 1.50 -4.20 -9.49
C ALA A 23 1.53 -2.74 -9.01
N MET A 24 2.36 -2.46 -8.01
CA MET A 24 2.64 -1.09 -7.57
C MET A 24 3.42 -0.37 -8.66
N GLY A 25 4.36 -0.97 -9.39
CA GLY A 25 5.11 -0.28 -10.44
C GLY A 25 5.84 0.97 -9.95
N GLU A 26 6.60 1.61 -10.84
CA GLU A 26 7.46 2.76 -10.52
C GLU A 26 6.75 3.90 -9.72
N ARG A 27 7.56 4.78 -9.11
CA ARG A 27 7.22 6.02 -8.35
C ARG A 27 5.81 6.59 -8.55
N TRP A 28 5.33 6.72 -9.78
CA TRP A 28 4.04 7.34 -10.10
C TRP A 28 2.83 6.62 -9.52
N SER A 29 2.83 5.29 -9.40
CA SER A 29 1.66 4.61 -8.85
C SER A 29 1.48 4.88 -7.35
N PHE A 30 2.58 5.00 -6.59
CA PHE A 30 2.51 5.45 -5.19
C PHE A 30 1.96 6.88 -5.10
N LEU A 31 2.30 7.76 -6.05
CA LEU A 31 1.78 9.12 -6.09
C LEU A 31 0.30 9.17 -6.50
N ILE A 32 -0.13 8.32 -7.44
CA ILE A 32 -1.54 8.17 -7.82
C ILE A 32 -2.36 7.60 -6.67
N LEU A 33 -1.85 6.57 -5.97
CA LEU A 33 -2.50 6.03 -4.77
C LEU A 33 -2.59 7.08 -3.68
N ARG A 34 -1.53 7.85 -3.44
CA ARG A 34 -1.56 8.97 -2.49
C ARG A 34 -2.64 10.00 -2.86
N ALA A 35 -2.79 10.32 -4.13
CA ALA A 35 -3.85 11.20 -4.61
C ALA A 35 -5.25 10.59 -4.41
N ALA A 36 -5.42 9.30 -4.70
CA ALA A 36 -6.69 8.59 -4.50
C ALA A 36 -7.09 8.53 -3.02
N PHE A 37 -6.13 8.26 -2.11
CA PHE A 37 -6.35 8.35 -0.65
C PHE A 37 -6.70 9.77 -0.18
N ASN A 38 -6.29 10.80 -0.92
CA ASN A 38 -6.67 12.19 -0.68
C ASN A 38 -8.02 12.57 -1.33
N GLY A 39 -8.74 11.61 -1.93
CA GLY A 39 -10.07 11.83 -2.49
C GLY A 39 -10.09 12.35 -3.92
N LEU A 40 -9.01 12.20 -4.68
CA LEU A 40 -9.03 12.46 -6.13
C LEU A 40 -9.63 11.27 -6.87
N PHE A 41 -10.52 11.54 -7.82
CA PHE A 41 -11.22 10.51 -8.57
C PHE A 41 -11.10 10.67 -10.09
N HIS A 42 -10.88 11.88 -10.59
CA HIS A 42 -10.92 12.16 -12.02
C HIS A 42 -9.53 12.32 -12.61
N PHE A 43 -9.41 11.93 -13.88
CA PHE A 43 -8.15 11.99 -14.63
C PHE A 43 -7.47 13.38 -14.57
N GLU A 44 -8.25 14.44 -14.78
CA GLU A 44 -7.73 15.81 -14.78
C GLU A 44 -7.26 16.29 -13.40
N GLU A 45 -7.90 15.80 -12.31
CA GLU A 45 -7.45 16.06 -10.94
C GLU A 45 -6.08 15.42 -10.70
N PHE A 46 -5.91 14.14 -11.07
CA PHE A 46 -4.61 13.46 -10.98
C PHE A 46 -3.55 14.16 -11.85
N GLN A 47 -3.90 14.58 -13.07
CA GLN A 47 -2.97 15.24 -13.98
C GLN A 47 -2.48 16.56 -13.38
N SER A 48 -3.41 17.39 -12.89
CA SER A 48 -3.12 18.70 -12.32
C SER A 48 -2.27 18.59 -11.04
N GLU A 49 -2.71 17.78 -10.08
CA GLU A 49 -2.06 17.70 -8.76
C GLU A 49 -0.70 16.97 -8.78
N LEU A 50 -0.48 16.05 -9.73
CA LEU A 50 0.76 15.27 -9.79
C LEU A 50 1.79 15.82 -10.80
N GLY A 51 1.38 16.73 -11.70
CA GLY A 51 2.26 17.26 -12.76
C GLY A 51 2.79 16.18 -13.71
N ILE A 52 2.10 15.06 -13.82
CA ILE A 52 2.48 13.90 -14.61
C ILE A 52 2.04 14.07 -16.07
N ALA A 53 2.87 13.65 -17.01
CA ALA A 53 2.51 13.67 -18.43
C ALA A 53 1.29 12.77 -18.70
N ARG A 54 0.35 13.27 -19.52
CA ARG A 54 -0.96 12.63 -19.79
C ARG A 54 -0.84 11.17 -20.23
N ASN A 55 0.09 10.87 -21.13
CA ASN A 55 0.33 9.51 -21.62
C ASN A 55 0.82 8.56 -20.52
N ILE A 56 1.72 9.03 -19.64
CA ILE A 56 2.22 8.24 -18.52
C ILE A 56 1.10 8.01 -17.50
N LEU A 57 0.32 9.05 -17.17
CA LEU A 57 -0.82 8.92 -16.26
C LEU A 57 -1.85 7.91 -16.77
N ALA A 58 -2.22 8.01 -18.05
CA ALA A 58 -3.16 7.09 -18.67
C ALA A 58 -2.66 5.63 -18.58
N ASN A 59 -1.37 5.40 -18.87
CA ASN A 59 -0.78 4.08 -18.75
C ASN A 59 -0.78 3.57 -17.29
N ARG A 60 -0.42 4.41 -16.32
CA ARG A 60 -0.36 4.02 -14.90
C ARG A 60 -1.75 3.75 -14.32
N LEU A 61 -2.74 4.60 -14.60
CA LEU A 61 -4.13 4.35 -14.21
C LEU A 61 -4.67 3.05 -14.83
N ALA A 62 -4.38 2.79 -16.11
CA ALA A 62 -4.79 1.55 -16.77
C ALA A 62 -4.20 0.31 -16.07
N ARG A 63 -2.91 0.33 -15.71
CA ARG A 63 -2.27 -0.77 -14.98
C ARG A 63 -2.86 -0.96 -13.58
N LEU A 64 -3.10 0.11 -12.84
CA LEU A 64 -3.76 0.01 -11.52
C LEU A 64 -5.16 -0.58 -11.62
N VAL A 65 -5.88 -0.30 -12.70
CA VAL A 65 -7.20 -0.91 -12.99
C VAL A 65 -7.07 -2.37 -13.37
N GLU A 66 -6.12 -2.71 -14.24
CA GLU A 66 -5.83 -4.08 -14.66
C GLU A 66 -5.46 -4.99 -13.47
N HIS A 67 -4.67 -4.47 -12.53
CA HIS A 67 -4.32 -5.16 -11.29
C HIS A 67 -5.44 -5.15 -10.23
N GLY A 68 -6.60 -4.54 -10.52
CA GLY A 68 -7.75 -4.47 -9.63
C GLY A 68 -7.52 -3.64 -8.38
N ILE A 69 -6.54 -2.71 -8.39
CA ILE A 69 -6.25 -1.77 -7.30
C ILE A 69 -7.20 -0.57 -7.38
N LEU A 70 -7.46 -0.12 -8.61
CA LEU A 70 -8.49 0.88 -8.90
C LEU A 70 -9.60 0.22 -9.72
N MET A 71 -10.80 0.76 -9.62
CA MET A 71 -11.89 0.50 -10.54
C MET A 71 -12.18 1.76 -11.36
N ARG A 72 -12.56 1.56 -12.63
CA ARG A 72 -12.87 2.63 -13.57
C ARG A 72 -14.35 2.62 -13.87
N GLU A 73 -15.07 3.63 -13.39
CA GLU A 73 -16.54 3.66 -13.39
C GLU A 73 -17.04 4.94 -14.05
N ALA A 74 -18.17 4.86 -14.75
CA ALA A 74 -18.87 6.06 -15.18
C ALA A 74 -19.69 6.60 -14.01
N MET A 75 -19.63 7.91 -13.79
CA MET A 75 -20.39 8.54 -12.70
C MET A 75 -21.89 8.34 -12.92
N ALA A 76 -22.64 8.05 -11.85
CA ALA A 76 -24.07 7.79 -11.92
C ALA A 76 -24.86 8.98 -12.52
N ASP A 77 -24.45 10.21 -12.17
CA ASP A 77 -25.15 11.45 -12.54
C ASP A 77 -24.71 12.02 -13.89
N ASP A 78 -23.50 11.71 -14.36
CA ASP A 78 -23.03 12.05 -15.71
C ASP A 78 -22.14 10.94 -16.26
N ARG A 79 -22.72 10.07 -17.12
CA ARG A 79 -22.02 8.93 -17.71
C ARG A 79 -20.82 9.31 -18.60
N ARG A 80 -20.65 10.60 -18.93
CA ARG A 80 -19.47 11.09 -19.65
C ARG A 80 -18.27 11.28 -18.73
N LYS A 81 -18.50 11.40 -17.42
CA LYS A 81 -17.44 11.53 -16.42
C LYS A 81 -17.03 10.15 -15.94
N ILE A 82 -15.74 9.90 -15.96
CA ILE A 82 -15.12 8.66 -15.50
C ILE A 82 -14.39 8.93 -14.20
N GLU A 83 -14.64 8.07 -13.22
CA GLU A 83 -13.97 8.07 -11.93
C GLU A 83 -13.07 6.85 -11.80
N TYR A 84 -11.96 7.04 -11.08
CA TYR A 84 -11.03 6.01 -10.66
C TYR A 84 -11.13 5.89 -9.14
N ARG A 85 -11.72 4.81 -8.65
CA ARG A 85 -11.97 4.58 -7.22
C ARG A 85 -11.12 3.44 -6.68
N LEU A 86 -10.71 3.53 -5.42
CA LEU A 86 -10.03 2.42 -4.74
C LEU A 86 -10.98 1.23 -4.61
N THR A 87 -10.52 0.05 -5.01
CA THR A 87 -11.18 -1.21 -4.68
C THR A 87 -10.85 -1.62 -3.24
N GLU A 88 -11.43 -2.71 -2.74
CA GLU A 88 -11.00 -3.32 -1.48
C GLU A 88 -9.49 -3.65 -1.47
N LYS A 89 -8.99 -4.22 -2.58
CA LYS A 89 -7.56 -4.51 -2.79
C LYS A 89 -6.71 -3.23 -2.72
N GLY A 90 -7.19 -2.12 -3.30
CA GLY A 90 -6.49 -0.85 -3.25
C GLY A 90 -6.52 -0.19 -1.86
N ALA A 91 -7.66 -0.23 -1.19
CA ALA A 91 -7.81 0.28 0.17
C ALA A 91 -6.92 -0.47 1.18
N ALA A 92 -6.71 -1.78 0.98
CA ALA A 92 -5.81 -2.60 1.80
C ALA A 92 -4.33 -2.16 1.75
N LEU A 93 -3.93 -1.29 0.82
CA LEU A 93 -2.58 -0.71 0.76
C LEU A 93 -2.38 0.45 1.76
N LEU A 94 -3.42 0.91 2.45
CA LEU A 94 -3.34 2.04 3.39
C LEU A 94 -2.23 1.86 4.44
N PRO A 95 -2.08 0.71 5.15
CA PRO A 95 -1.01 0.54 6.12
C PRO A 95 0.39 0.69 5.51
N THR A 96 0.59 0.18 4.29
CA THR A 96 1.85 0.31 3.54
C THR A 96 2.14 1.78 3.21
N MET A 97 1.14 2.53 2.76
CA MET A 97 1.28 3.96 2.45
C MET A 97 1.61 4.79 3.70
N VAL A 98 0.98 4.49 4.84
CA VAL A 98 1.25 5.16 6.11
C VAL A 98 2.64 4.82 6.63
N ALA A 99 3.05 3.55 6.59
CA ALA A 99 4.38 3.12 7.01
C ALA A 99 5.49 3.79 6.18
N LEU A 100 5.31 3.84 4.85
CA LEU A 100 6.27 4.49 3.95
C LEU A 100 6.37 6.00 4.21
N ARG A 101 5.23 6.67 4.44
CA ARG A 101 5.19 8.08 4.83
C ARG A 101 5.97 8.32 6.12
N GLN A 102 5.68 7.57 7.19
CA GLN A 102 6.34 7.73 8.49
C GLN A 102 7.85 7.45 8.41
N TRP A 103 8.26 6.49 7.57
CA TRP A 103 9.67 6.22 7.32
C TRP A 103 10.36 7.42 6.65
N GLY A 104 9.75 8.00 5.61
CA GLY A 104 10.29 9.18 4.92
C GLY A 104 10.32 10.43 5.80
N GLU A 105 9.30 10.64 6.63
CA GLU A 105 9.27 11.72 7.63
C GLU A 105 10.46 11.61 8.59
N ARG A 106 10.73 10.39 9.07
CA ARG A 106 11.80 10.14 10.04
C ARG A 106 13.20 10.22 9.45
N TRP A 107 13.43 9.62 8.28
CA TRP A 107 14.77 9.35 7.77
C TRP A 107 15.18 10.21 6.58
N GLU A 108 14.23 10.70 5.78
CA GLU A 108 14.54 11.50 4.58
C GLU A 108 14.40 13.00 4.83
N THR A 109 13.33 13.41 5.52
CA THR A 109 13.03 14.84 5.73
C THR A 109 13.37 15.33 7.13
N GLY A 110 13.35 14.44 8.14
CA GLY A 110 13.61 14.77 9.53
C GLY A 110 12.57 15.70 10.17
N VAL A 111 11.41 15.89 9.52
CA VAL A 111 10.33 16.77 9.98
C VAL A 111 8.98 16.08 9.84
N VAL A 112 8.05 16.42 10.73
CA VAL A 112 6.66 15.94 10.63
C VAL A 112 6.02 16.59 9.39
N ALA A 113 5.37 15.79 8.54
CA ALA A 113 4.72 16.31 7.36
C ALA A 113 3.60 17.30 7.72
N THR A 114 3.43 18.33 6.90
CA THR A 114 2.28 19.25 6.96
C THR A 114 1.50 19.13 5.65
N PRO A 115 0.18 18.85 5.70
CA PRO A 115 -0.63 18.56 6.89
C PRO A 115 -0.30 17.22 7.57
N VAL A 116 -0.59 17.13 8.87
CA VAL A 116 -0.41 15.91 9.67
C VAL A 116 -1.59 14.96 9.47
N LEU A 117 -1.32 13.68 9.21
CA LEU A 117 -2.35 12.65 9.15
C LEU A 117 -2.79 12.27 10.57
N VAL A 118 -4.10 12.36 10.85
CA VAL A 118 -4.68 12.14 12.17
C VAL A 118 -5.85 11.16 12.11
N ASP A 119 -6.16 10.52 13.23
CA ASP A 119 -7.44 9.83 13.42
C ASP A 119 -8.56 10.89 13.47
N GLU A 120 -9.61 10.70 12.67
CA GLU A 120 -10.74 11.62 12.62
C GLU A 120 -11.45 11.75 13.99
N ARG A 121 -11.50 10.66 14.75
CA ARG A 121 -12.22 10.57 16.02
C ARG A 121 -11.63 11.48 17.09
N ASP A 122 -10.31 11.51 17.24
CA ASP A 122 -9.64 12.18 18.36
C ASP A 122 -8.58 13.21 17.94
N ARG A 123 -8.35 13.36 16.63
CA ARG A 123 -7.38 14.27 16.00
C ARG A 123 -5.93 14.02 16.44
N ARG A 124 -5.63 12.83 16.94
CA ARG A 124 -4.25 12.46 17.28
C ARG A 124 -3.52 11.96 16.04
N PRO A 125 -2.20 12.24 15.91
CA PRO A 125 -1.40 11.67 14.83
C PRO A 125 -1.50 10.15 14.81
N ILE A 126 -1.53 9.58 13.60
CA ILE A 126 -1.53 8.12 13.45
C ILE A 126 -0.26 7.54 14.08
N ARG A 127 -0.44 6.58 14.99
CA ARG A 127 0.67 5.87 15.65
C ARG A 127 1.62 5.27 14.61
N GLN A 128 2.90 5.17 14.97
CA GLN A 128 3.88 4.47 14.15
C GLN A 128 3.38 3.06 13.79
N VAL A 129 3.45 2.70 12.51
CA VAL A 129 3.11 1.36 12.04
C VAL A 129 4.17 0.38 12.56
N GLU A 130 3.70 -0.69 13.18
CA GLU A 130 4.51 -1.73 13.82
C GLU A 130 4.10 -3.11 13.28
N VAL A 131 5.02 -4.08 13.31
CA VAL A 131 4.71 -5.49 13.01
C VAL A 131 4.33 -6.16 14.32
N HIS A 132 3.21 -6.87 14.35
CA HIS A 132 2.69 -7.52 15.55
C HIS A 132 2.66 -9.04 15.39
N GLY A 133 3.00 -9.77 16.45
CA GLY A 133 2.72 -11.19 16.57
C GLY A 133 1.23 -11.44 16.81
N TRP A 134 0.82 -12.70 16.69
CA TRP A 134 -0.57 -13.11 16.97
C TRP A 134 -1.03 -12.75 18.39
N ASP A 135 -0.11 -12.74 19.35
CA ASP A 135 -0.35 -12.34 20.75
C ASP A 135 -0.36 -10.81 20.96
N GLY A 136 -0.26 -10.03 19.88
CA GLY A 136 -0.27 -8.57 19.90
C GLY A 136 1.07 -7.92 20.25
N ARG A 137 2.13 -8.67 20.59
CA ARG A 137 3.45 -8.09 20.87
C ARG A 137 4.07 -7.48 19.62
N VAL A 138 4.78 -6.36 19.79
CA VAL A 138 5.55 -5.74 18.71
C VAL A 138 6.80 -6.57 18.42
N LEU A 139 6.98 -6.96 17.17
CA LEU A 139 8.10 -7.76 16.69
C LEU A 139 9.19 -6.89 16.05
N ARG A 140 10.44 -7.25 16.28
CA ARG A 140 11.64 -6.71 15.64
C ARG A 140 12.19 -7.72 14.65
N LYS A 141 13.15 -7.28 13.81
CA LYS A 141 13.79 -8.16 12.82
C LYS A 141 14.38 -9.45 13.43
N GLY A 142 14.86 -9.40 14.68
CA GLY A 142 15.40 -10.56 15.39
C GLY A 142 14.36 -11.58 15.84
N ASP A 143 13.07 -11.18 15.91
CA ASP A 143 11.96 -12.03 16.34
C ASP A 143 11.31 -12.78 15.16
N LEU A 144 11.72 -12.47 13.92
CA LEU A 144 11.13 -13.03 12.69
C LEU A 144 11.99 -14.18 12.15
N VAL A 145 11.37 -15.34 11.97
CA VAL A 145 11.97 -16.52 11.34
C VAL A 145 11.08 -17.00 10.19
N TRP A 146 11.69 -17.66 9.21
CA TRP A 146 10.96 -18.37 8.17
C TRP A 146 10.60 -19.77 8.68
N ALA A 147 9.39 -20.21 8.39
CA ALA A 147 8.89 -21.53 8.69
C ALA A 147 8.15 -22.08 7.46
N LEU A 148 8.23 -23.38 7.24
CA LEU A 148 7.45 -24.07 6.21
C LEU A 148 5.98 -24.18 6.63
N PRO A 149 5.01 -24.25 5.70
CA PRO A 149 3.59 -24.35 6.05
C PRO A 149 3.25 -25.47 7.04
N GLU A 150 3.96 -26.60 6.99
CA GLU A 150 3.82 -27.73 7.92
C GLU A 150 4.38 -27.48 9.33
N GLU A 151 5.27 -26.50 9.48
CA GLU A 151 5.86 -26.09 10.76
C GLU A 151 5.03 -24.99 11.46
N VAL A 152 4.13 -24.35 10.71
CA VAL A 152 3.22 -23.33 11.25
C VAL A 152 2.12 -24.07 12.04
N ALA A 153 2.16 -23.93 13.37
CA ALA A 153 1.07 -24.39 14.22
C ALA A 153 -0.26 -23.83 13.67
N SER A 154 -1.30 -24.66 13.59
CA SER A 154 -2.63 -24.23 13.13
C SER A 154 -3.23 -23.27 14.16
N ALA A 155 -2.81 -22.01 14.10
CA ALA A 155 -3.43 -20.96 14.87
C ALA A 155 -4.79 -20.70 14.23
N VAL A 156 -5.84 -21.26 14.84
CA VAL A 156 -7.06 -20.57 15.30
C VAL A 156 -8.15 -21.62 15.60
N ASP A 157 -8.36 -21.90 16.89
CA ASP A 157 -9.69 -22.15 17.43
C ASP A 157 -10.17 -20.79 17.98
N PRO A 158 -11.22 -20.17 17.41
CA PRO A 158 -11.73 -18.91 17.92
C PRO A 158 -12.66 -19.19 19.10
N ALA A 159 -12.21 -18.88 20.32
CA ALA A 159 -13.10 -18.67 21.45
C ALA A 159 -13.87 -17.34 21.28
#